data_AF-A0A926QPB1-F1
#
_entry.id   AF-A0A926QPB1-F1
#
_cell.length_a   1.000
_cell.length_b   1.000
_cell.length_c   1.000
_cell.angle_alpha   90.00
_cell.angle_beta   90.00
_cell.angle_gamma   90.00
#
_symmetry.space_group_name_H-M   'P 1'
#
loop_
_entity.id
_entity.type
_entity.pdbx_description
1 polymer ?
#
loop_
_entity_poly.entity_id
_entity_poly.type
_entity_poly.pdbx_seq_one_letter_code
_entity_poly.pdbx_strand_id
1 'polypeptide(L)'
;TRLGDPIEAQALLATYGQDRPADGRPLYLGSLKSNIGHSQAAAGVGSVIKMIEAMRHGVLPKTLHVDRPTSHVDWEAGAVELLTEARPWEASGRPRRAAVSSFGISGTNAHVVLEEPPAADVVVEDAPAAALPATPWVLSGRTPEAVSDQAARLLAYAERHEAPDAAAVGWALATSRTAFEHRAVVVGADRDELLAGLRALASGTPAAGVVRDAVTPGKTAFLFTGQGAQRTGMGMELYDAYPAYAE
;
A
#
# COMPACT_ATOMS: atom_id res chain seq x y z
N THR A 1 8.56 -21.99 -22.42
CA THR A 1 9.43 -22.39 -23.55
C THR A 1 8.81 -23.57 -24.27
N ARG A 2 9.16 -23.82 -25.55
CA ARG A 2 8.55 -24.94 -26.32
C ARG A 2 8.62 -26.30 -25.62
N LEU A 3 9.72 -26.58 -24.91
CA LEU A 3 9.88 -27.82 -24.14
C LEU A 3 9.34 -27.71 -22.71
N GLY A 4 9.53 -26.57 -22.05
CA GLY A 4 9.18 -26.40 -20.63
C GLY A 4 7.68 -26.23 -20.39
N ASP A 5 6.96 -25.53 -21.27
CA ASP A 5 5.53 -25.24 -21.05
C ASP A 5 4.69 -26.53 -21.00
N PRO A 6 4.91 -27.53 -21.89
CA PRO A 6 4.22 -28.81 -21.78
C PRO A 6 4.55 -29.58 -20.50
N ILE A 7 5.81 -29.58 -20.06
CA ILE A 7 6.24 -30.28 -18.85
C ILE A 7 5.59 -29.66 -17.60
N GLU A 8 5.56 -28.33 -17.51
CA GLU A 8 4.91 -27.62 -16.40
C GLU A 8 3.40 -27.87 -16.38
N ALA A 9 2.74 -27.76 -17.53
CA ALA A 9 1.30 -28.01 -17.62
C ALA A 9 0.93 -29.46 -17.26
N GLN A 10 1.71 -30.44 -17.73
CA GLN A 10 1.51 -31.85 -17.36
C GLN A 10 1.67 -32.08 -15.87
N ALA A 11 2.68 -31.47 -15.23
CA ALA A 11 2.86 -31.57 -13.78
C ALA A 11 1.67 -30.99 -13.01
N LEU A 12 1.09 -29.88 -13.47
CA LEU A 12 -0.11 -29.28 -12.88
C LEU A 12 -1.35 -30.17 -13.10
N LEU A 13 -1.54 -30.70 -14.30
CA LEU A 13 -2.65 -31.62 -14.63
C LEU A 13 -2.59 -32.89 -13.77
N ALA A 14 -1.40 -33.47 -13.59
CA ALA A 14 -1.20 -34.68 -12.79
C ALA A 14 -1.30 -34.46 -11.27
N THR A 15 -1.34 -33.20 -10.82
CA THR A 15 -1.45 -32.84 -9.40
C THR A 15 -2.75 -32.08 -9.15
N TYR A 16 -2.72 -30.75 -9.29
CA TYR A 16 -3.87 -29.87 -9.05
C TYR A 16 -5.04 -30.07 -10.01
N GLY A 17 -4.82 -30.70 -11.17
CA GLY A 17 -5.87 -31.04 -12.13
C GLY A 17 -6.67 -32.30 -11.77
N GLN A 18 -6.19 -33.09 -10.81
CA GLN A 18 -6.86 -34.31 -10.33
C GLN A 18 -7.71 -34.04 -9.08
N ASP A 19 -8.69 -34.92 -8.81
CA ASP A 19 -9.52 -34.94 -7.60
C ASP A 19 -10.11 -33.58 -7.19
N ARG A 20 -10.44 -32.74 -8.19
CA ARG A 20 -11.02 -31.42 -7.94
C ARG A 20 -12.46 -31.54 -7.43
N PRO A 21 -12.92 -30.60 -6.58
CA PRO A 21 -14.27 -30.65 -6.02
C PRO A 21 -15.37 -30.69 -7.09
N ALA A 22 -16.50 -31.29 -6.73
CA ALA A 22 -17.67 -31.47 -7.61
C ALA A 22 -18.32 -30.16 -8.08
N ASP A 23 -17.90 -29.01 -7.54
CA ASP A 23 -18.30 -27.69 -8.04
C ASP A 23 -17.72 -27.37 -9.43
N GLY A 24 -16.84 -28.23 -9.95
CA GLY A 24 -16.33 -28.19 -11.33
C GLY A 24 -15.35 -27.05 -11.57
N ARG A 25 -14.87 -26.35 -10.54
CA ARG A 25 -13.96 -25.22 -10.71
C ARG A 25 -12.55 -25.70 -11.10
N PRO A 26 -12.03 -25.33 -12.29
CA PRO A 26 -10.69 -25.71 -12.69
C PRO A 26 -9.64 -24.94 -11.89
N LEU A 27 -8.40 -25.44 -11.90
CA LEU A 27 -7.24 -24.65 -11.56
C LEU A 27 -6.99 -23.63 -12.67
N TYR A 28 -7.00 -22.35 -12.32
CA TYR A 28 -6.61 -21.29 -13.24
C TYR A 28 -5.08 -21.16 -13.34
N LEU A 29 -4.58 -21.17 -14.57
CA LEU A 29 -3.15 -21.09 -14.89
C LEU A 29 -2.83 -19.82 -15.69
N GLY A 30 -1.82 -19.08 -15.27
CA GLY A 30 -1.29 -17.94 -16.02
C GLY A 30 0.08 -17.52 -15.54
N SER A 31 0.80 -16.74 -16.35
CA SER A 31 2.18 -16.34 -16.06
C SER A 31 2.33 -14.83 -16.05
N LEU A 32 3.08 -14.27 -15.09
CA LEU A 32 3.45 -12.84 -15.15
C LEU A 32 4.36 -12.55 -16.36
N LYS A 33 5.11 -13.56 -16.81
CA LYS A 33 6.11 -13.41 -17.87
C LYS A 33 5.49 -13.01 -19.21
N SER A 34 4.20 -13.27 -19.42
CA SER A 34 3.50 -12.81 -20.63
C SER A 34 3.31 -11.29 -20.67
N ASN A 35 3.40 -10.58 -19.54
CA ASN A 35 3.17 -9.14 -19.47
C ASN A 35 4.47 -8.34 -19.47
N ILE A 36 5.50 -8.83 -18.77
CA ILE A 36 6.75 -8.09 -18.53
C ILE A 36 8.00 -8.84 -18.99
N GLY A 37 7.85 -9.99 -19.65
CA GLY A 37 8.95 -10.88 -20.00
C GLY A 37 9.55 -11.62 -18.80
N HIS A 38 10.71 -12.25 -19.02
CA HIS A 38 11.39 -13.02 -17.98
C HIS A 38 12.40 -12.14 -17.22
N SER A 39 12.03 -11.67 -16.03
CA SER A 39 12.87 -10.82 -15.15
C SER A 39 13.98 -11.57 -14.41
N GLN A 40 14.50 -12.65 -15.02
CA GLN A 40 15.56 -13.52 -14.48
C GLN A 40 15.38 -13.84 -12.98
N ALA A 41 16.32 -13.43 -12.14
CA ALA A 41 16.33 -13.69 -10.69
C ALA A 41 15.07 -13.15 -9.97
N ALA A 42 14.42 -12.11 -10.52
CA ALA A 42 13.21 -11.53 -9.96
C ALA A 42 11.90 -12.19 -10.45
N ALA A 43 11.97 -13.23 -11.29
CA ALA A 43 10.77 -13.84 -11.89
C ALA A 43 9.83 -14.46 -10.85
N GLY A 44 10.39 -15.11 -9.82
CA GLY A 44 9.63 -15.71 -8.73
C GLY A 44 8.89 -14.65 -7.91
N VAL A 45 9.64 -13.69 -7.34
CA VAL A 45 9.05 -12.62 -6.50
C VAL A 45 8.08 -11.72 -7.28
N GLY A 46 8.33 -11.45 -8.57
CA GLY A 46 7.36 -10.75 -9.41
C GLY A 46 6.02 -11.49 -9.48
N SER A 47 6.06 -12.82 -9.63
CA SER A 47 4.85 -13.65 -9.68
C SER A 47 4.14 -13.71 -8.32
N VAL A 48 4.87 -13.64 -7.21
CA VAL A 48 4.29 -13.46 -5.86
C VAL A 48 3.56 -12.13 -5.75
N ILE A 49 4.18 -11.02 -6.19
CA ILE A 49 3.54 -9.69 -6.21
C ILE A 49 2.27 -9.71 -7.06
N LYS A 50 2.30 -10.33 -8.25
CA LYS A 50 1.10 -10.52 -9.10
C LYS A 50 -0.03 -11.15 -8.31
N MET A 51 0.23 -12.24 -7.58
CA MET A 51 -0.81 -12.97 -6.88
C MET A 51 -1.30 -12.25 -5.61
N ILE A 52 -0.43 -11.53 -4.91
CA ILE A 52 -0.84 -10.66 -3.79
C ILE A 52 -1.78 -9.57 -4.30
N GLU A 53 -1.43 -8.87 -5.37
CA GLU A 53 -2.29 -7.84 -5.95
C GLU A 53 -3.61 -8.43 -6.50
N ALA A 54 -3.56 -9.63 -7.10
CA ALA A 54 -4.77 -10.35 -7.52
C ALA A 54 -5.72 -10.65 -6.35
N MET A 55 -5.19 -11.02 -5.18
CA MET A 55 -5.98 -11.24 -3.96
C MET A 55 -6.56 -9.92 -3.43
N ARG A 56 -5.74 -8.87 -3.32
CA ARG A 56 -6.14 -7.52 -2.85
C ARG A 56 -7.24 -6.91 -3.70
N HIS A 57 -7.17 -7.09 -5.02
CA HIS A 57 -8.15 -6.57 -5.96
C HIS A 57 -9.31 -7.54 -6.22
N GLY A 58 -9.25 -8.79 -5.73
CA GLY A 58 -10.27 -9.79 -5.98
C GLY A 58 -10.45 -10.13 -7.46
N VAL A 59 -9.37 -10.11 -8.25
CA VAL A 59 -9.40 -10.36 -9.70
C VAL A 59 -8.21 -11.22 -10.10
N LEU A 60 -8.45 -12.29 -10.87
CA LEU A 60 -7.42 -13.04 -11.58
C LEU A 60 -7.07 -12.35 -12.91
N PRO A 61 -5.88 -11.77 -13.07
CA PRO A 61 -5.50 -11.11 -14.31
C PRO A 61 -5.15 -12.12 -15.40
N LYS A 62 -5.53 -11.81 -16.65
CA LYS A 62 -5.26 -12.65 -17.81
C LYS A 62 -3.76 -12.84 -18.08
N THR A 63 -3.42 -14.02 -18.59
CA THR A 63 -2.15 -14.31 -19.27
C THR A 63 -2.26 -13.88 -20.73
N LEU A 64 -1.20 -13.28 -21.27
CA LEU A 64 -1.18 -12.77 -22.64
C LEU A 64 -0.59 -13.79 -23.63
N HIS A 65 -0.78 -13.53 -24.93
CA HIS A 65 -0.22 -14.30 -26.05
C HIS A 65 -0.71 -15.76 -26.13
N VAL A 66 -1.96 -15.99 -25.75
CA VAL A 66 -2.63 -17.30 -25.88
C VAL A 66 -3.80 -17.14 -26.87
N ASP A 67 -3.50 -17.30 -28.16
CA ASP A 67 -4.55 -17.36 -29.20
C ASP A 67 -5.18 -18.77 -29.23
N ARG A 68 -4.35 -19.80 -29.05
CA ARG A 68 -4.76 -21.20 -28.89
C ARG A 68 -3.82 -21.89 -27.90
N PRO A 69 -4.33 -22.73 -26.97
CA PRO A 69 -3.46 -23.54 -26.10
C PRO A 69 -2.50 -24.41 -26.92
N THR A 70 -1.33 -24.73 -26.36
CA THR A 70 -0.36 -25.61 -27.04
C THR A 70 -0.95 -27.01 -27.23
N SER A 71 -0.78 -27.59 -28.42
CA SER A 71 -1.22 -28.94 -28.76
C SER A 71 -0.35 -30.05 -28.17
N HIS A 72 0.73 -29.69 -27.45
CA HIS A 72 1.62 -30.64 -26.78
C HIS A 72 1.15 -30.98 -25.35
N VAL A 73 0.00 -30.46 -24.95
CA VAL A 73 -0.63 -30.69 -23.65
C VAL A 73 -2.05 -31.19 -23.91
N ASP A 74 -2.42 -32.30 -23.27
CA ASP A 74 -3.80 -32.76 -23.22
C ASP A 74 -4.55 -31.99 -22.12
N TRP A 75 -5.18 -30.89 -22.50
CA TRP A 75 -5.94 -30.03 -21.57
C TRP A 75 -7.24 -30.68 -21.09
N GLU A 76 -7.71 -31.75 -21.74
CA GLU A 76 -8.91 -32.48 -21.34
C GLU A 76 -8.63 -33.53 -20.26
N ALA A 77 -7.36 -33.90 -20.05
CA ALA A 77 -6.92 -34.89 -19.06
C ALA A 77 -7.07 -34.45 -17.59
N GLY A 78 -7.44 -33.20 -17.32
CA GLY A 78 -7.60 -32.69 -15.96
C GLY A 78 -8.22 -31.30 -15.92
N ALA A 79 -8.63 -30.88 -14.72
CA ALA A 79 -9.34 -29.61 -14.54
C ALA A 79 -8.36 -28.43 -14.38
N VAL A 80 -7.64 -28.08 -15.46
CA VAL A 80 -6.74 -26.91 -15.53
C VAL A 80 -7.09 -26.04 -16.74
N GLU A 81 -7.25 -24.74 -16.53
CA GLU A 81 -7.67 -23.78 -17.56
C GLU A 81 -6.68 -22.59 -17.64
N LEU A 82 -6.29 -22.20 -18.85
CA LEU A 82 -5.48 -20.99 -19.06
C LEU A 82 -6.35 -19.74 -18.83
N LEU A 83 -5.86 -18.78 -18.05
CA LEU A 83 -6.51 -17.49 -17.81
C LEU A 83 -6.40 -16.57 -19.03
N THR A 84 -7.11 -16.85 -20.11
CA THR A 84 -7.12 -16.00 -21.33
C THR A 84 -7.87 -14.69 -21.13
N GLU A 85 -8.80 -14.65 -20.16
CA GLU A 85 -9.57 -13.48 -19.77
C GLU A 85 -9.38 -13.15 -18.29
N ALA A 86 -9.53 -11.86 -17.94
CA ALA A 86 -9.50 -11.44 -16.55
C ALA A 86 -10.83 -11.80 -15.89
N ARG A 87 -10.80 -12.32 -14.67
CA ARG A 87 -12.00 -12.84 -14.01
C ARG A 87 -12.12 -12.37 -12.57
N PRO A 88 -13.32 -12.08 -12.07
CA PRO A 88 -13.55 -11.90 -10.64
C PRO A 88 -13.06 -13.14 -9.88
N TRP A 89 -12.36 -12.91 -8.77
CA TRP A 89 -11.90 -13.95 -7.87
C TRP A 89 -12.65 -13.81 -6.56
N GLU A 90 -13.90 -14.27 -6.52
CA GLU A 90 -14.75 -14.08 -5.35
C GLU A 90 -14.33 -14.97 -4.17
N ALA A 91 -14.44 -14.43 -2.95
CA ALA A 91 -14.25 -15.23 -1.74
C ALA A 91 -15.43 -16.20 -1.60
N SER A 92 -15.15 -17.49 -1.43
CA SER A 92 -16.19 -18.55 -1.43
C SER A 92 -16.27 -19.28 -0.09
N GLY A 93 -16.29 -18.52 1.02
CA GLY A 93 -16.29 -19.06 2.38
C GLY A 93 -14.97 -19.75 2.78
N ARG A 94 -13.95 -19.71 1.90
CA ARG A 94 -12.59 -20.16 2.15
C ARG A 94 -11.62 -19.07 1.69
N PRO A 95 -10.46 -18.90 2.37
CA PRO A 95 -9.43 -17.98 1.92
C PRO A 95 -9.02 -18.28 0.49
N ARG A 96 -8.83 -17.24 -0.33
CA ARG A 96 -8.25 -17.40 -1.66
C ARG A 96 -6.83 -17.98 -1.52
N ARG A 97 -6.52 -18.99 -2.32
CA ARG A 97 -5.18 -19.60 -2.37
C ARG A 97 -4.68 -19.65 -3.80
N ALA A 98 -3.41 -19.34 -3.97
CA ALA A 98 -2.70 -19.50 -5.24
C ALA A 98 -1.32 -20.09 -5.00
N ALA A 99 -0.74 -20.67 -6.03
CA ALA A 99 0.64 -21.13 -5.99
C ALA A 99 1.49 -20.40 -7.03
N VAL A 100 2.76 -20.19 -6.69
CA VAL A 100 3.77 -19.62 -7.57
C VAL A 100 4.90 -20.62 -7.73
N SER A 101 5.14 -21.03 -8.98
CA SER A 101 6.23 -21.91 -9.37
C SER A 101 7.36 -21.12 -10.03
N SER A 102 8.60 -21.51 -9.75
CA SER A 102 9.79 -21.01 -10.43
C SER A 102 10.83 -22.11 -10.59
N PHE A 103 11.24 -22.35 -11.83
CA PHE A 103 12.15 -23.44 -12.20
C PHE A 103 13.42 -22.86 -12.83
N GLY A 104 14.54 -22.99 -12.12
CA GLY A 104 15.83 -22.50 -12.55
C GLY A 104 16.48 -23.43 -13.57
N ILE A 105 17.28 -22.86 -14.48
CA ILE A 105 18.03 -23.64 -15.49
C ILE A 105 19.04 -24.63 -14.86
N SER A 106 19.47 -24.38 -13.61
CA SER A 106 20.30 -25.30 -12.83
C SER A 106 19.58 -26.58 -12.39
N GLY A 107 18.27 -26.67 -12.61
CA GLY A 107 17.42 -27.75 -12.09
C GLY A 107 16.85 -27.49 -10.69
N THR A 108 17.15 -26.33 -10.08
CA THR A 108 16.57 -25.95 -8.79
C THR A 108 15.14 -25.46 -8.98
N ASN A 109 14.19 -26.09 -8.27
CA ASN A 109 12.77 -25.79 -8.36
C ASN A 109 12.27 -25.20 -7.03
N ALA A 110 11.39 -24.20 -7.12
CA ALA A 110 10.66 -23.64 -5.99
C ALA A 110 9.16 -23.57 -6.30
N HIS A 111 8.34 -23.90 -5.29
CA HIS A 111 6.89 -23.82 -5.35
C HIS A 111 6.39 -23.25 -4.02
N VAL A 112 5.69 -22.13 -4.06
CA VAL A 112 5.18 -21.43 -2.87
C VAL A 112 3.67 -21.33 -2.95
N VAL A 113 2.98 -21.68 -1.88
CA VAL A 113 1.54 -21.48 -1.73
C VAL A 113 1.29 -20.20 -0.95
N LEU A 114 0.44 -19.34 -1.50
CA LEU A 114 0.00 -18.08 -0.92
C LEU A 114 -1.46 -18.21 -0.50
N GLU A 115 -1.79 -17.65 0.65
CA GLU A 115 -3.15 -17.59 1.17
C GLU A 115 -3.50 -16.14 1.49
N GLU A 116 -4.72 -15.76 1.17
CA GLU A 116 -5.32 -14.48 1.57
C GLU A 116 -5.29 -14.33 3.10
N PRO A 117 -4.91 -13.15 3.62
CA PRO A 117 -4.93 -12.95 5.06
C PRO A 117 -6.37 -13.11 5.60
N PRO A 118 -6.54 -13.44 6.90
CA PRO A 118 -7.84 -13.36 7.55
C PRO A 118 -8.48 -11.99 7.27
N ALA A 119 -9.80 -11.94 7.14
CA ALA A 119 -10.50 -10.67 7.08
C ALA A 119 -10.06 -9.85 8.30
N ALA A 120 -9.44 -8.70 8.07
CA ALA A 120 -9.13 -7.80 9.16
C ALA A 120 -10.46 -7.39 9.77
N ASP A 121 -10.66 -7.66 11.06
CA ASP A 121 -11.65 -6.93 11.84
C ASP A 121 -11.18 -5.48 11.76
N VAL A 122 -11.74 -4.72 10.82
CA VAL A 122 -11.56 -3.28 10.79
C VAL A 122 -12.34 -2.80 12.01
N VAL A 123 -11.66 -2.79 13.15
CA VAL A 123 -12.09 -2.02 14.31
C VAL A 123 -11.90 -0.57 13.88
N VAL A 124 -12.88 -0.05 13.13
CA VAL A 124 -13.15 1.37 13.16
C VAL A 124 -13.60 1.59 14.59
N GLU A 125 -12.69 1.98 15.47
CA GLU A 125 -13.13 2.60 16.70
C GLU A 125 -13.90 3.86 16.25
N ASP A 126 -15.23 3.75 16.22
CA ASP A 126 -16.20 4.84 16.08
C ASP A 126 -16.13 5.81 17.28
N ALA A 127 -14.97 5.92 17.93
CA ALA A 127 -14.70 7.07 18.76
C ALA A 127 -14.78 8.27 17.81
N PRO A 128 -15.68 9.24 18.05
CA PRO A 128 -15.62 10.48 17.30
C PRO A 128 -14.23 11.04 17.56
N ALA A 129 -13.37 11.00 16.54
CA ALA A 129 -12.09 11.67 16.61
C ALA A 129 -12.43 13.11 16.97
N ALA A 130 -12.13 13.53 18.19
CA ALA A 130 -12.39 14.89 18.63
C ALA A 130 -11.79 15.79 17.55
N ALA A 131 -12.65 16.61 16.92
CA ALA A 131 -12.23 17.44 15.81
C ALA A 131 -11.10 18.34 16.31
N LEU A 132 -9.87 18.01 15.90
CA LEU A 132 -8.71 18.75 16.33
C LEU A 132 -8.78 20.15 15.70
N PRO A 133 -8.52 21.23 16.46
CA PRO A 133 -8.54 22.59 15.93
C PRO A 133 -7.48 22.79 14.82
N ALA A 134 -6.43 21.97 14.82
CA ALA A 134 -5.46 21.89 13.74
C ALA A 134 -4.77 20.52 13.70
N THR A 135 -4.41 20.07 12.50
CA THR A 135 -3.69 18.82 12.27
C THR A 135 -2.30 19.08 11.69
N PRO A 136 -1.23 18.51 12.27
CA PRO A 136 0.11 18.62 11.70
C PRO A 136 0.40 17.50 10.70
N TRP A 137 0.82 17.87 9.49
CA TRP A 137 1.44 16.97 8.52
C TRP A 137 2.95 17.15 8.56
N VAL A 138 3.64 16.15 9.10
CA VAL A 138 5.10 16.15 9.25
C VAL A 138 5.77 15.50 8.04
N LEU A 139 6.74 16.19 7.45
CA LEU A 139 7.52 15.70 6.33
C LEU A 139 9.00 15.75 6.69
N SER A 140 9.79 14.81 6.16
CA SER A 140 11.24 14.87 6.31
C SER A 140 11.97 14.27 5.11
N GLY A 141 13.22 14.69 4.94
CA GLY A 141 14.11 14.25 3.88
C GLY A 141 15.58 14.42 4.27
N ARG A 142 16.47 13.76 3.53
CA ARG A 142 17.93 13.91 3.70
C ARG A 142 18.48 15.21 3.12
N THR A 143 17.69 15.89 2.30
CA THR A 143 18.01 17.22 1.75
C THR A 143 16.75 18.10 1.78
N PRO A 144 16.90 19.43 1.70
CA PRO A 144 15.75 20.34 1.56
C PRO A 144 14.88 20.00 0.33
N GLU A 145 15.48 19.64 -0.79
CA GLU A 145 14.78 19.30 -2.04
C GLU A 145 13.95 18.01 -1.86
N ALA A 146 14.46 17.03 -1.13
CA ALA A 146 13.72 15.80 -0.82
C ALA A 146 12.47 16.07 0.02
N VAL A 147 12.47 17.12 0.86
CA VAL A 147 11.28 17.56 1.60
C VAL A 147 10.25 18.16 0.65
N SER A 148 10.68 19.03 -0.28
CA SER A 148 9.81 19.61 -1.31
C SER A 148 9.20 18.53 -2.23
N ASP A 149 10.01 17.55 -2.66
CA ASP A 149 9.56 16.43 -3.47
C ASP A 149 8.52 15.57 -2.71
N GLN A 150 8.71 15.38 -1.40
CA GLN A 150 7.71 14.67 -0.60
C GLN A 150 6.42 15.46 -0.42
N ALA A 151 6.51 16.79 -0.28
CA ALA A 151 5.33 17.64 -0.26
C ALA A 151 4.53 17.51 -1.57
N ALA A 152 5.21 17.51 -2.72
CA ALA A 152 4.58 17.32 -4.02
C ALA A 152 3.92 15.93 -4.17
N ARG A 153 4.56 14.87 -3.68
CA ARG A 153 3.99 13.51 -3.72
C ARG A 153 2.77 13.37 -2.81
N LEU A 154 2.84 13.94 -1.61
CA LEU A 154 1.73 13.92 -0.66
C LEU A 154 0.55 14.76 -1.19
N LEU A 155 0.83 15.91 -1.81
CA LEU A 155 -0.18 16.74 -2.47
C LEU A 155 -0.89 15.94 -3.58
N ALA A 156 -0.14 15.32 -4.49
CA ALA A 156 -0.70 14.51 -5.56
C ALA A 156 -1.50 13.31 -5.04
N TYR A 157 -1.09 12.71 -3.91
CA TYR A 157 -1.87 11.67 -3.24
C TYR A 157 -3.19 12.21 -2.69
N ALA A 158 -3.14 13.30 -1.93
CA ALA A 158 -4.30 13.89 -1.27
C ALA A 158 -5.31 14.51 -2.26
N GLU A 159 -4.85 14.96 -3.44
CA GLU A 159 -5.74 15.44 -4.52
C GLU A 159 -6.43 14.30 -5.27
N ARG A 160 -5.81 13.12 -5.38
CA ARG A 160 -6.38 11.95 -6.09
C ARG A 160 -7.39 11.15 -5.27
N HIS A 161 -7.32 11.23 -3.94
CA HIS A 161 -8.22 10.49 -3.06
C HIS A 161 -9.24 11.46 -2.48
N GLU A 162 -10.53 11.12 -2.61
CA GLU A 162 -11.62 11.91 -2.06
C GLU A 162 -11.59 11.79 -0.53
N ALA A 163 -11.38 12.92 0.16
CA ALA A 163 -11.41 13.07 1.61
C ALA A 163 -10.65 12.00 2.44
N PRO A 164 -9.32 11.84 2.28
CA PRO A 164 -8.55 11.11 3.28
C PRO A 164 -8.69 11.83 4.62
N ASP A 165 -8.93 11.09 5.70
CA ASP A 165 -8.94 11.65 7.05
C ASP A 165 -7.59 12.32 7.32
N ALA A 166 -7.62 13.65 7.48
CA ALA A 166 -6.43 14.45 7.68
C ALA A 166 -5.64 14.02 8.92
N ALA A 167 -6.35 13.59 9.98
CA ALA A 167 -5.75 13.11 11.21
C ALA A 167 -5.06 11.75 10.96
N ALA A 168 -5.69 10.83 10.26
CA ALA A 168 -5.07 9.56 9.86
C ALA A 168 -3.82 9.76 8.99
N VAL A 169 -3.85 10.72 8.05
CA VAL A 169 -2.66 11.07 7.25
C VAL A 169 -1.56 11.63 8.14
N GLY A 170 -1.87 12.59 9.02
CA GLY A 170 -0.92 13.17 9.97
C GLY A 170 -0.30 12.10 10.88
N TRP A 171 -1.13 11.20 11.40
CA TRP A 171 -0.71 10.07 12.22
C TRP A 171 0.24 9.13 11.48
N ALA A 172 -0.11 8.74 10.24
CA ALA A 172 0.74 7.89 9.42
C ALA A 172 2.08 8.57 9.11
N LEU A 173 2.08 9.87 8.81
CA LEU A 173 3.30 10.65 8.60
C LEU A 173 4.19 10.67 9.85
N ALA A 174 3.60 10.79 11.04
CA ALA A 174 4.32 10.86 12.30
C ALA A 174 4.87 9.51 12.79
N THR A 175 4.15 8.40 12.56
CA THR A 175 4.43 7.11 13.19
C THR A 175 4.96 6.03 12.26
N SER A 176 4.75 6.18 10.95
CA SER A 176 5.10 5.15 9.95
C SER A 176 6.14 5.62 8.92
N ARG A 177 6.76 6.78 9.13
CA ARG A 177 7.82 7.33 8.28
C ARG A 177 9.09 7.54 9.08
N THR A 178 10.22 7.26 8.46
CA THR A 178 11.53 7.60 9.01
C THR A 178 11.66 9.11 9.15
N ALA A 179 12.07 9.58 10.33
CA ALA A 179 12.35 10.99 10.56
C ALA A 179 13.81 11.32 10.17
N PHE A 180 13.99 12.12 9.12
CA PHE A 180 15.29 12.60 8.66
C PHE A 180 15.65 13.98 9.24
N GLU A 181 16.85 14.45 8.92
CA GLU A 181 17.48 15.69 9.36
C GLU A 181 16.80 16.97 8.84
N HIS A 182 16.36 17.03 7.58
CA HIS A 182 15.56 18.15 7.08
C HIS A 182 14.09 17.85 7.29
N ARG A 183 13.38 18.77 7.93
CA ARG A 183 11.98 18.58 8.34
C ARG A 183 11.13 19.76 7.92
N ALA A 184 9.87 19.47 7.65
CA ALA A 184 8.84 20.47 7.52
C ALA A 184 7.56 19.99 8.23
N VAL A 185 6.79 20.95 8.72
CA VAL A 185 5.46 20.73 9.27
C VAL A 185 4.50 21.66 8.57
N VAL A 186 3.43 21.10 8.01
CA VAL A 186 2.28 21.85 7.53
C VAL A 186 1.17 21.69 8.56
N VAL A 187 0.68 22.79 9.12
CA VAL A 187 -0.41 22.82 10.10
C VAL A 187 -1.61 23.49 9.45
N GLY A 188 -2.76 22.82 9.49
CA GLY A 188 -4.03 23.36 8.99
C GLY A 188 -5.22 22.84 9.79
N ALA A 189 -6.26 23.65 9.89
CA ALA A 189 -7.55 23.32 10.51
C ALA A 189 -8.41 22.44 9.58
N ASP A 190 -8.21 22.58 8.27
CA ASP A 190 -8.94 21.83 7.27
C ASP A 190 -8.04 21.35 6.11
N ARG A 191 -8.66 20.62 5.19
CA ARG A 191 -7.98 20.06 4.02
C ARG A 191 -7.43 21.14 3.11
N ASP A 192 -8.12 22.25 2.91
CA ASP A 192 -7.71 23.27 1.96
C ASP A 192 -6.46 24.02 2.46
N GLU A 193 -6.39 24.29 3.76
CA GLU A 193 -5.20 24.84 4.41
C GLU A 193 -4.00 23.87 4.29
N LEU A 194 -4.22 22.58 4.55
CA LEU A 194 -3.17 21.55 4.40
C LEU A 194 -2.66 21.46 2.96
N LEU A 195 -3.55 21.44 1.96
CA LEU A 195 -3.15 21.39 0.56
C LEU A 195 -2.45 22.67 0.11
N ALA A 196 -2.90 23.85 0.57
CA ALA A 196 -2.23 25.11 0.31
C ALA A 196 -0.81 25.13 0.90
N GLY A 197 -0.64 24.65 2.13
CA GLY A 197 0.66 24.52 2.77
C GLY A 197 1.59 23.52 2.06
N LEU A 198 1.07 22.38 1.59
CA LEU A 198 1.85 21.45 0.77
C LEU A 198 2.28 22.05 -0.57
N ARG A 199 1.41 22.81 -1.24
CA ARG A 199 1.77 23.52 -2.48
C ARG A 199 2.91 24.51 -2.24
N ALA A 200 2.79 25.32 -1.19
CA ALA A 200 3.83 26.28 -0.81
C ALA A 200 5.14 25.60 -0.44
N LEU A 201 5.09 24.50 0.31
CA LEU A 201 6.27 23.72 0.67
C LEU A 201 6.93 23.10 -0.57
N ALA A 202 6.14 22.53 -1.49
CA ALA A 202 6.63 21.95 -2.74
C ALA A 202 7.28 23.00 -3.65
N SER A 203 6.74 24.23 -3.70
CA SER A 203 7.33 25.35 -4.46
C SER A 203 8.43 26.11 -3.72
N GLY A 204 8.75 25.73 -2.48
CA GLY A 204 9.73 26.41 -1.64
C GLY A 204 9.33 27.83 -1.22
N THR A 205 8.04 28.18 -1.31
CA THR A 205 7.49 29.50 -0.98
C THR A 205 7.11 29.57 0.50
N PRO A 206 7.43 30.65 1.23
CA PRO A 206 6.94 30.84 2.60
C PRO A 206 5.41 30.91 2.65
N ALA A 207 4.79 30.27 3.64
CA ALA A 207 3.36 30.32 3.87
C ALA A 207 3.04 30.22 5.38
N ALA A 208 1.91 30.79 5.78
CA ALA A 208 1.37 30.59 7.12
C ALA A 208 1.10 29.10 7.35
N GLY A 209 1.33 28.61 8.58
CA GLY A 209 1.17 27.20 8.91
C GLY A 209 2.26 26.28 8.35
N VAL A 210 3.25 26.79 7.61
CA VAL A 210 4.38 25.99 7.08
C VAL A 210 5.66 26.37 7.80
N VAL A 211 6.23 25.42 8.54
CA VAL A 211 7.54 25.54 9.19
C VAL A 211 8.48 24.54 8.56
N ARG A 212 9.69 24.95 8.22
CA ARG A 212 10.74 24.06 7.71
C ARG A 212 12.08 24.41 8.33
N ASP A 213 12.85 23.39 8.70
CA ASP A 213 14.20 23.58 9.25
C ASP A 213 15.01 22.28 9.18
N ALA A 214 16.29 22.36 9.53
CA ALA A 214 17.13 21.22 9.82
C ALA A 214 17.22 20.96 11.33
N VAL A 215 17.24 19.68 11.71
CA VAL A 215 17.38 19.27 13.11
C VAL A 215 18.72 19.76 13.65
N THR A 216 18.66 20.54 14.73
CA THR A 216 19.84 20.92 15.52
C THR A 216 19.83 20.15 16.84
N PRO A 217 20.87 19.37 17.16
CA PRO A 217 20.97 18.70 18.46
C PRO A 217 21.01 19.72 19.60
N GLY A 218 20.32 19.43 20.70
CA GLY A 218 20.30 20.33 21.85
C GLY A 218 19.50 19.78 23.02
N LYS A 219 19.63 20.44 24.16
CA LYS A 219 18.76 20.20 25.32
C LYS A 219 17.56 21.13 25.23
N THR A 220 16.40 20.64 25.64
CA THR A 220 15.19 21.46 25.76
C THR A 220 15.10 22.06 27.16
N ALA A 221 14.82 23.36 27.25
CA ALA A 221 14.55 24.07 28.50
C ALA A 221 13.16 24.68 28.43
N PHE A 222 12.39 24.58 29.52
CA PHE A 222 11.05 25.15 29.62
C PHE A 222 11.15 26.44 30.44
N LEU A 223 10.68 27.56 29.87
CA LEU A 223 10.63 28.85 30.55
C LEU A 223 9.17 29.17 30.88
N PHE A 224 8.89 29.37 32.16
CA PHE A 224 7.56 29.68 32.65
C PHE A 224 7.39 31.19 32.80
N THR A 225 6.30 31.71 32.25
CA THR A 225 5.99 33.14 32.31
C THR A 225 5.68 33.57 33.75
N GLY A 226 6.11 34.78 34.10
CA GLY A 226 5.70 35.43 35.34
C GLY A 226 4.33 36.09 35.23
N GLN A 227 4.00 36.91 36.23
CA GLN A 227 2.80 37.74 36.19
C GLN A 227 2.91 38.78 35.05
N GLY A 228 1.81 39.01 34.32
CA GLY A 228 1.72 39.99 33.23
C GLY A 228 1.39 39.41 31.86
N ALA A 229 1.51 38.08 31.67
CA ALA A 229 1.21 37.41 30.42
C ALA A 229 -0.27 36.99 30.27
N GLN A 230 -1.09 37.16 31.31
CA GLN A 230 -2.49 36.74 31.31
C GLN A 230 -3.33 37.52 30.30
N ARG A 231 -4.25 36.82 29.61
CA ARG A 231 -5.28 37.40 28.73
C ARG A 231 -6.62 36.74 29.00
N THR A 232 -7.71 37.47 28.77
CA THR A 232 -9.06 36.90 28.83
C THR A 232 -9.17 35.72 27.87
N GLY A 233 -9.72 34.59 28.34
CA GLY A 233 -9.90 33.37 27.55
C GLY A 233 -8.62 32.58 27.24
N MET A 234 -7.49 32.85 27.92
CA MET A 234 -6.30 32.00 27.78
C MET A 234 -6.63 30.54 28.13
N GLY A 235 -6.23 29.60 27.27
CA GLY A 235 -6.41 28.17 27.51
C GLY A 235 -7.81 27.59 27.23
N MET A 236 -8.81 28.41 26.90
CA MET A 236 -10.19 27.91 26.74
C MET A 236 -10.33 26.92 25.58
N GLU A 237 -9.80 27.26 24.39
CA GLU A 237 -9.79 26.33 23.24
C GLU A 237 -9.00 25.05 23.53
N LEU A 238 -7.92 25.15 24.33
CA LEU A 238 -7.12 23.98 24.71
C LEU A 238 -7.87 23.08 25.70
N TYR A 239 -8.59 23.69 26.64
CA TYR A 239 -9.43 22.99 27.61
C TYR A 239 -10.56 22.21 26.92
N ASP A 240 -11.20 22.83 25.93
CA ASP A 240 -12.30 22.20 25.20
C ASP A 240 -11.83 21.09 24.25
N ALA A 241 -10.64 21.23 23.65
CA ALA A 241 -10.16 20.31 22.61
C ALA A 241 -9.27 19.15 23.14
N TYR A 242 -8.55 19.34 24.26
CA TYR A 242 -7.51 18.40 24.69
C TYR A 242 -7.71 17.95 26.15
N PRO A 243 -8.15 16.70 26.40
CA PRO A 243 -8.36 16.18 27.75
C PRO A 243 -7.14 16.32 28.68
N ALA A 244 -5.93 16.08 28.16
CA ALA A 244 -4.69 16.22 28.93
C ALA A 244 -4.37 17.66 29.38
N TYR A 245 -5.00 18.68 28.79
CA TYR A 245 -4.90 20.07 29.25
C TYR A 245 -5.98 20.41 30.28
N ALA A 246 -7.12 19.71 30.25
CA ALA A 246 -8.27 19.95 31.11
C ALA A 246 -8.15 19.28 32.50
N GLU A 247 -7.36 18.21 32.60
CA GLU A 247 -6.99 17.50 33.85
C GLU A 247 -5.94 18.25 34.69
#